data_AF-A0A6L9FJR0-F1
#
_entry.id   AF-A0A6L9FJR0-F1
#
_cell.length_a   1.000
_cell.length_b   1.000
_cell.length_c   1.000
_cell.angle_alpha   90.00
_cell.angle_beta   90.00
_cell.angle_gamma   90.00
#
_symmetry.space_group_name_H-M   'P 1'
#
loop_
_entity.id
_entity.type
_entity.pdbx_description
1 polymer ?
#
loop_
_entity_poly.entity_id
_entity_poly.type
_entity_poly.pdbx_seq_one_letter_code
_entity_poly.pdbx_strand_id
1 'polypeptide(L)'
;MDNWRDSKIEELCTLHYGKSPKGIDSDDGIYPIYGTGGIVGSTNDYLYDKPSIILGRKGSIGNIHYVDKPFWTIDTTFYVEAKNCDTKWLYYVFIS
;
A
#
# COMPACT_ATOMS: atom_id res chain seq x y z
N MET A 1 -16.37 16.44 24.40
CA MET A 1 -15.43 15.55 25.09
C MET A 1 -14.73 14.75 24.03
N ASP A 2 -13.43 14.90 23.96
CA ASP A 2 -12.57 14.23 22.98
C ASP A 2 -12.48 12.74 23.31
N ASN A 3 -13.22 11.92 22.58
CA ASN A 3 -13.24 10.46 22.73
C ASN A 3 -12.05 9.78 22.00
N TRP A 4 -10.87 10.40 22.04
CA TRP A 4 -9.66 9.79 21.51
C TRP A 4 -9.20 8.68 22.44
N ARG A 5 -8.81 7.55 21.85
CA ARG A 5 -8.22 6.42 22.57
C ARG A 5 -6.80 6.20 22.07
N ASP A 6 -5.89 5.91 22.99
CA ASP A 6 -4.58 5.40 22.61
C ASP A 6 -4.75 4.01 21.99
N SER A 7 -4.02 3.73 20.92
CA SER A 7 -4.05 2.45 20.22
C SER A 7 -2.70 2.19 19.58
N LYS A 8 -2.31 0.92 19.47
CA LYS A 8 -1.10 0.55 18.76
C LYS A 8 -1.37 0.41 17.26
N ILE A 9 -0.38 0.72 16.42
CA ILE A 9 -0.46 0.53 14.95
C ILE A 9 -0.85 -0.91 14.56
N GLU A 10 -0.37 -1.92 15.30
CA GLU A 10 -0.69 -3.34 15.05
C GLU A 10 -2.18 -3.67 15.20
N GLU A 11 -2.92 -2.90 16.01
CA GLU A 11 -4.37 -3.03 16.19
C GLU A 11 -5.14 -2.35 15.05
N LEU A 12 -4.54 -1.35 14.40
CA LEU A 12 -5.16 -0.53 13.37
C LEU A 12 -4.93 -1.06 11.96
N CYS A 13 -3.97 -1.96 11.73
CA CYS A 13 -3.68 -2.45 10.38
C CYS A 13 -2.95 -3.81 10.33
N THR A 14 -2.88 -4.38 9.14
CA THR A 14 -1.97 -5.49 8.78
C THR A 14 -1.04 -5.01 7.66
N LEU A 15 0.25 -5.34 7.76
CA LEU A 15 1.18 -5.18 6.65
C LEU A 15 1.28 -6.49 5.86
N HIS A 16 1.11 -6.39 4.55
CA HIS A 16 1.25 -7.51 3.62
C HIS A 16 2.45 -7.29 2.71
N TYR A 17 3.20 -8.34 2.43
CA TYR A 17 4.30 -8.30 1.47
C TYR A 17 3.77 -8.21 0.04
N GLY A 18 4.42 -7.39 -0.79
CA GLY A 18 4.25 -7.48 -2.24
C GLY A 18 4.78 -8.80 -2.80
N LYS A 19 4.59 -9.01 -4.11
CA LYS A 19 5.01 -10.22 -4.83
C LYS A 19 5.87 -9.88 -6.04
N SER A 20 6.71 -10.84 -6.44
CA SER A 20 7.54 -10.72 -7.65
C SER A 20 6.71 -10.28 -8.87
N PRO A 21 7.12 -9.23 -9.60
CA PRO A 21 6.42 -8.77 -10.81
C PRO A 21 6.77 -9.60 -12.07
N LYS A 22 7.54 -10.69 -11.95
CA LYS A 22 7.92 -11.50 -13.12
C LYS A 22 6.69 -12.09 -13.83
N GLY A 23 6.49 -11.69 -15.09
CA GLY A 23 5.49 -12.29 -15.98
C GLY A 23 4.08 -11.74 -15.81
N ILE A 24 3.92 -10.64 -15.07
CA ILE A 24 2.64 -9.92 -14.94
C ILE A 24 2.71 -8.53 -15.59
N ASP A 25 3.92 -8.06 -15.94
CA ASP A 25 4.16 -6.83 -16.68
C ASP A 25 3.48 -6.84 -18.06
N SER A 26 2.75 -5.77 -18.37
CA SER A 26 2.09 -5.60 -19.67
C SER A 26 1.96 -4.11 -20.03
N ASP A 27 2.35 -3.78 -21.26
CA ASP A 27 2.35 -2.40 -21.79
C ASP A 27 0.92 -1.82 -21.93
N ASP A 28 -0.07 -2.70 -22.06
CA ASP A 28 -1.51 -2.39 -22.12
C ASP A 28 -2.23 -2.58 -20.78
N GLY A 29 -1.46 -2.81 -19.70
CA GLY A 29 -1.98 -3.09 -18.37
C GLY A 29 -2.78 -1.92 -17.79
N ILE A 30 -3.91 -2.21 -17.17
CA ILE A 30 -4.79 -1.18 -16.58
C ILE A 30 -4.50 -0.91 -15.09
N TYR A 31 -3.78 -1.81 -14.42
CA TYR A 31 -3.44 -1.68 -13.01
C TYR A 31 -1.97 -1.30 -12.80
N PRO A 32 -1.67 -0.34 -11.92
CA PRO A 32 -0.30 0.06 -11.65
C PRO A 32 0.47 -0.99 -10.83
N ILE A 33 1.75 -1.16 -11.17
CA ILE A 33 2.72 -1.89 -10.36
C ILE A 33 3.51 -0.88 -9.53
N TYR A 34 3.45 -1.00 -8.20
CA TYR A 34 4.18 -0.15 -7.26
C TYR A 34 5.48 -0.80 -6.79
N GLY A 35 6.55 -0.02 -6.84
CA GLY A 35 7.84 -0.27 -6.18
C GLY A 35 8.18 0.79 -5.14
N THR A 36 9.36 0.67 -4.52
CA THR A 36 9.83 1.60 -3.47
C THR A 36 9.90 3.06 -3.93
N GLY A 37 10.04 3.30 -5.24
CA GLY A 37 10.11 4.63 -5.84
C GLY A 37 8.78 5.18 -6.36
N GLY A 38 7.66 4.46 -6.20
CA GLY A 38 6.39 4.76 -6.86
C GLY A 38 6.06 3.75 -7.96
N ILE A 39 5.31 4.18 -8.97
CA ILE A 39 4.86 3.30 -10.07
C ILE A 39 6.05 2.92 -10.95
N VAL A 40 6.22 1.62 -11.21
CA VAL A 40 7.32 1.04 -12.01
C VAL A 40 6.85 0.35 -13.29
N GLY A 41 5.53 0.23 -13.49
CA GLY A 41 4.94 -0.39 -14.67
C GLY A 41 3.43 -0.61 -14.52
N SER A 42 2.88 -1.40 -15.44
CA SER A 42 1.47 -1.75 -15.51
C SER A 42 1.26 -3.25 -15.67
N THR A 43 0.08 -3.73 -15.27
CA THR A 43 -0.33 -5.12 -15.34
C THR A 43 -1.84 -5.25 -15.52
N ASN A 44 -2.30 -6.40 -15.99
CA ASN A 44 -3.72 -6.77 -16.02
C ASN A 44 -4.16 -7.61 -14.81
N ASP A 45 -3.26 -7.88 -13.87
CA ASP A 45 -3.54 -8.58 -12.61
C ASP A 45 -3.38 -7.63 -11.40
N TYR A 46 -3.89 -8.02 -10.23
CA TYR A 46 -3.78 -7.23 -9.00
C TYR A 46 -3.55 -8.12 -7.78
N LEU A 47 -2.81 -7.60 -6.79
CA LEU A 47 -2.64 -8.25 -5.50
C LEU A 47 -3.73 -7.87 -4.50
N TYR A 48 -4.25 -6.65 -4.64
CA TYR A 48 -5.22 -6.09 -3.73
C TYR A 48 -6.08 -5.04 -4.46
N ASP A 49 -7.36 -4.99 -4.12
CA ASP A 49 -8.38 -4.20 -4.82
C ASP A 49 -9.13 -3.20 -3.92
N LYS A 50 -8.71 -3.04 -2.67
CA LYS A 50 -9.29 -2.09 -1.72
C LYS A 50 -8.32 -0.94 -1.40
N PRO A 51 -8.81 0.16 -0.82
CA PRO A 51 -7.95 1.26 -0.39
C PRO A 51 -6.82 0.78 0.51
N SER A 52 -5.60 1.19 0.19
CA SER A 52 -4.38 0.74 0.85
C SER A 52 -3.31 1.84 0.91
N ILE A 53 -2.30 1.59 1.73
CA ILE A 53 -1.10 2.42 1.83
C ILE A 53 0.09 1.58 1.35
N ILE A 54 0.87 2.08 0.40
CA ILE A 54 2.07 1.41 -0.08
C ILE A 54 3.29 1.99 0.64
N LEU A 55 4.14 1.10 1.14
CA LEU A 55 5.34 1.42 1.91
C LEU A 55 6.56 0.71 1.31
N GLY A 56 7.68 1.40 1.17
CA GLY A 56 8.96 0.76 0.84
C GLY A 56 9.47 -0.12 1.99
N ARG A 57 9.94 -1.34 1.69
CA ARG A 57 10.52 -2.26 2.69
C ARG A 57 11.98 -1.96 3.04
N LYS A 58 12.74 -1.37 2.10
CA LYS A 58 14.19 -1.14 2.25
C LYS A 58 14.56 0.21 1.62
N GLY A 59 15.06 1.14 2.44
CA GLY A 59 15.38 2.51 2.04
C GLY A 59 14.49 3.54 2.74
N SER A 60 14.52 4.77 2.26
CA SER A 60 13.74 5.89 2.82
C SER A 60 12.27 5.49 2.97
N ILE A 61 11.76 5.50 4.20
CA ILE A 61 10.32 5.42 4.53
C ILE A 61 9.52 6.55 3.83
N GLY A 62 10.18 7.49 3.16
CA GLY A 62 9.58 8.70 2.58
C GLY A 62 8.63 8.52 1.40
N ASN A 63 8.60 7.36 0.71
CA ASN A 63 7.65 7.14 -0.38
C ASN A 63 6.44 6.34 0.10
N ILE A 64 5.55 7.03 0.81
CA ILE A 64 4.26 6.48 1.26
C ILE A 64 3.18 6.92 0.27
N HIS A 65 2.50 5.95 -0.34
CA HIS A 65 1.44 6.23 -1.32
C HIS A 65 0.10 5.74 -0.81
N TYR A 66 -0.93 6.59 -0.87
CA TYR A 66 -2.32 6.13 -0.75
C TYR A 66 -2.82 5.67 -2.13
N VAL A 67 -3.50 4.53 -2.16
CA VAL A 67 -4.04 3.93 -3.38
C VAL A 67 -5.47 3.49 -3.11
N ASP A 68 -6.41 3.85 -3.99
CA ASP A 68 -7.85 3.58 -3.87
C ASP A 68 -8.42 2.76 -5.04
N LYS A 69 -7.54 2.20 -5.87
CA LYS A 69 -7.86 1.36 -7.04
C LYS A 69 -7.07 0.06 -6.98
N PRO A 70 -7.45 -0.99 -7.74
CA PRO A 70 -6.67 -2.22 -7.77
C PRO A 70 -5.23 -1.99 -8.22
N PHE A 71 -4.30 -2.72 -7.59
CA PHE A 71 -2.86 -2.52 -7.79
C PHE A 71 -2.06 -3.80 -7.59
N TRP A 72 -0.82 -3.79 -8.08
CA TRP A 72 0.22 -4.76 -7.74
C TRP A 72 1.33 -4.07 -6.96
N THR A 73 1.91 -4.75 -5.97
CA THR A 73 3.11 -4.30 -5.24
C THR A 73 4.23 -5.30 -5.40
N ILE A 74 5.47 -4.83 -5.57
CA ILE A 74 6.64 -5.72 -5.68
C ILE A 74 7.14 -6.18 -4.29
N ASP A 75 7.94 -7.23 -4.26
CA ASP A 75 8.53 -7.87 -3.06
C ASP A 75 9.42 -6.95 -2.18
N THR A 76 9.80 -5.78 -2.69
CA THR A 76 10.51 -4.73 -1.96
C THR A 76 9.56 -3.66 -1.38
N THR A 77 8.25 -3.88 -1.43
CA THR A 77 7.21 -3.02 -0.86
C THR A 77 6.24 -3.81 0.02
N PHE A 78 5.57 -3.09 0.91
CA PHE A 78 4.40 -3.54 1.65
C PHE A 78 3.16 -2.79 1.17
N TYR A 79 2.01 -3.43 1.28
CA TYR A 79 0.73 -2.74 1.27
C TYR A 79 0.02 -2.93 2.62
N VAL A 80 -0.67 -1.89 3.06
CA VAL A 80 -1.32 -1.84 4.38
C VAL A 80 -2.81 -2.05 4.22
N GLU A 81 -3.35 -2.99 4.96
CA GLU A 81 -4.79 -3.20 5.11
C GLU A 81 -5.24 -2.61 6.45
N ALA A 82 -6.12 -1.61 6.41
CA ALA A 82 -6.67 -0.98 7.61
C ALA A 82 -7.67 -1.92 8.33
N LYS A 83 -7.68 -1.85 9.66
CA LYS A 83 -8.60 -2.56 10.55
C LYS A 83 -9.42 -1.56 11.34
N ASN A 84 -10.74 -1.67 11.27
CA ASN A 84 -11.67 -0.88 12.09
C ASN A 84 -11.45 0.65 12.04
N CYS A 85 -10.87 1.16 10.94
CA CYS A 85 -10.62 2.57 10.71
C CYS A 85 -10.61 2.87 9.20
N ASP A 86 -10.73 4.15 8.86
CA ASP A 86 -10.63 4.61 7.49
C ASP A 86 -9.16 4.60 7.02
N THR A 87 -8.90 4.01 5.85
CA THR A 87 -7.53 3.89 5.32
C THR A 87 -6.90 5.24 5.01
N LYS A 88 -7.70 6.23 4.59
CA LYS A 88 -7.19 7.57 4.27
C LYS A 88 -6.82 8.32 5.55
N TRP A 89 -7.60 8.17 6.62
CA TRP A 89 -7.21 8.63 7.94
C TRP A 89 -5.91 7.95 8.41
N LEU A 90 -5.81 6.63 8.27
CA LEU A 90 -4.60 5.89 8.63
C LEU A 90 -3.39 6.38 7.83
N TYR A 91 -3.56 6.67 6.53
CA TYR A 91 -2.50 7.26 5.70
C TYR A 91 -1.95 8.56 6.30
N TYR A 92 -2.83 9.45 6.78
CA TYR A 92 -2.40 10.68 7.47
C TYR A 92 -1.62 10.40 8.75
N VAL A 93 -1.94 9.34 9.50
CA VAL A 93 -1.18 8.91 10.67
C VAL A 93 0.22 8.40 10.31
N PHE A 94 0.39 7.77 9.14
CA PHE A 94 1.70 7.28 8.69
C PHE A 94 2.65 8.39 8.22
N ILE A 95 2.12 9.53 7.77
CA ILE A 95 2.91 10.66 7.24
C ILE A 95 3.02 11.84 8.20
N SER A 96 2.34 11.79 9.35
CA SER A 96 2.36 12.85 10.38
C SER A 96 3.63 12.87 11.21
#